data_AF-A0A6H1U039-F1
#
_entry.id   AF-A0A6H1U039-F1
#
_cell.length_a   1.000
_cell.length_b   1.000
_cell.length_c   1.000
_cell.angle_alpha   90.00
_cell.angle_beta   90.00
_cell.angle_gamma   90.00
#
_symmetry.space_group_name_H-M   'P 1'
#
loop_
_entity.id
_entity.type
_entity.pdbx_description
1 polymer ?
#
loop_
_entity_poly.entity_id
_entity_poly.type
_entity_poly.pdbx_seq_one_letter_code
_entity_poly.pdbx_strand_id
1 'polypeptide(L)'
;MEIDRQPPSDIPTSFVDPKTGRHVLDVIYERFSKPQANSIFDTDDPSIYVKHEVGDRLLGGYRVEAVFEDSKTGFYAEARMPEDREHPPVLVIRGYGSWYPFDGVLQDTPDVFIAELEWQVEAAETLGVGEWIESYYRQDRPPDAIGESLGGKIVQQLAIRYPHALRSVVTFNSLGISSELAQNHQLKNIFHYFTLGEKYAFWANRGDYLPGYCFEISKRGKNWQYRLTQMCLCLDILAVVRSLVQRQRKRVKLWRFARGLFSQFILLKRHNEVILNRDNPVVVATTIARLRNS
;
A
#
# COMPACT_ATOMS: atom_id res chain seq x y z
N MET A 1 -0.16 -29.73 1.40
CA MET A 1 -1.61 -29.91 1.26
C MET A 1 -2.19 -28.52 1.06
N GLU A 2 -2.39 -28.15 -0.20
CA GLU A 2 -2.70 -26.80 -0.64
C GLU A 2 -4.22 -26.61 -0.52
N ILE A 3 -4.65 -25.80 0.44
CA ILE A 3 -6.07 -25.49 0.62
C ILE A 3 -6.34 -24.30 -0.30
N ASP A 4 -7.01 -24.58 -1.42
CA ASP A 4 -7.70 -23.59 -2.23
C ASP A 4 -8.77 -22.96 -1.35
N ARG A 5 -8.42 -21.89 -0.64
CA ARG A 5 -9.36 -21.16 0.22
C ARG A 5 -10.18 -20.26 -0.69
N GLN A 6 -11.36 -20.74 -1.08
CA GLN A 6 -12.47 -19.83 -1.32
C GLN A 6 -12.56 -18.85 -0.13
N PRO A 7 -12.90 -17.57 -0.37
CA PRO A 7 -13.12 -16.64 0.73
C PRO A 7 -14.11 -17.28 1.72
N PRO A 8 -13.79 -17.32 3.03
CA PRO A 8 -14.64 -17.94 4.03
C PRO A 8 -16.06 -17.34 3.98
N SER A 9 -17.06 -18.19 4.24
CA SER A 9 -18.51 -17.92 4.19
C SER A 9 -19.00 -16.77 5.07
N ASP A 10 -18.12 -16.18 5.87
CA ASP A 10 -18.47 -15.30 7.00
C ASP A 10 -18.02 -13.84 6.76
N ILE A 11 -17.63 -13.49 5.53
CA ILE A 11 -17.32 -12.09 5.17
C ILE A 11 -18.66 -11.34 4.97
N PRO A 12 -18.86 -10.16 5.61
CA PRO A 12 -20.02 -9.32 5.32
C PRO A 12 -20.12 -9.05 3.81
N THR A 13 -21.21 -9.48 3.20
CA THR A 13 -21.32 -9.70 1.75
C THR A 13 -21.50 -8.44 0.91
N SER A 14 -21.53 -7.24 1.50
CA SER A 14 -21.88 -6.00 0.79
C SER A 14 -20.71 -5.33 0.08
N PHE A 15 -19.47 -5.47 0.56
CA PHE A 15 -18.28 -4.79 0.01
C PHE A 15 -17.25 -5.76 -0.60
N VAL A 16 -17.58 -7.05 -0.68
CA VAL A 16 -16.80 -8.06 -1.40
C VAL A 16 -17.57 -8.51 -2.63
N ASP A 17 -16.93 -8.44 -3.79
CA ASP A 17 -17.49 -8.97 -5.03
C ASP A 17 -17.60 -10.50 -4.90
N PRO A 18 -18.82 -11.08 -4.97
CA PRO A 18 -19.03 -12.51 -4.77
C PRO A 18 -18.42 -13.38 -5.88
N LYS A 19 -18.14 -12.82 -7.06
CA LYS A 19 -17.52 -13.54 -8.18
C LYS A 19 -16.01 -13.56 -8.07
N THR A 20 -15.42 -12.46 -7.64
CA THR A 20 -13.96 -12.27 -7.67
C THR A 20 -13.31 -12.36 -6.29
N GLY A 21 -14.08 -12.24 -5.21
CA GLY A 21 -13.59 -12.13 -3.84
C GLY A 21 -12.88 -10.80 -3.54
N ARG A 22 -12.90 -9.85 -4.48
CA ARG A 22 -12.21 -8.56 -4.38
C ARG A 22 -13.03 -7.56 -3.58
N HIS A 23 -12.35 -6.55 -3.05
CA HIS A 23 -13.03 -5.39 -2.51
C HIS A 23 -13.68 -4.58 -3.64
N VAL A 24 -14.97 -4.25 -3.53
CA VAL A 24 -15.73 -3.60 -4.62
C VAL A 24 -15.23 -2.19 -4.98
N LEU A 25 -14.48 -1.55 -4.08
CA LEU A 25 -13.92 -0.21 -4.26
C LEU A 25 -12.41 -0.22 -4.54
N ASP A 26 -11.81 -1.38 -4.83
CA ASP A 26 -10.36 -1.46 -5.05
C ASP A 26 -9.84 -0.58 -6.19
N VAL A 27 -10.62 -0.38 -7.25
CA VAL A 27 -10.27 0.49 -8.39
C VAL A 27 -10.10 1.95 -7.98
N ILE A 28 -11.08 2.50 -7.22
CA ILE A 28 -11.02 3.90 -6.77
C ILE A 28 -9.99 4.07 -5.65
N TYR A 29 -9.86 3.08 -4.76
CA TYR A 29 -8.88 3.11 -3.68
C TYR A 29 -7.45 3.06 -4.21
N GLU A 30 -7.17 2.36 -5.31
CA GLU A 30 -5.85 2.39 -5.93
C GLU A 30 -5.50 3.81 -6.40
N ARG A 31 -6.47 4.55 -6.94
CA ARG A 31 -6.23 5.95 -7.35
C ARG A 31 -5.95 6.86 -6.17
N PHE A 32 -6.69 6.66 -5.07
CA PHE A 32 -6.54 7.44 -3.85
C PHE A 32 -5.18 7.21 -3.19
N SER A 33 -4.73 5.96 -3.15
CA SER A 33 -3.53 5.58 -2.41
C SER A 33 -2.22 5.64 -3.20
N LYS A 34 -2.23 5.68 -4.54
CA LYS A 34 -1.00 5.67 -5.35
C LYS A 34 -0.67 7.01 -5.99
N PRO A 35 0.62 7.35 -6.13
CA PRO A 35 1.03 8.52 -6.91
C PRO A 35 0.61 8.39 -8.37
N GLN A 36 0.03 9.45 -8.92
CA GLN A 36 -0.33 9.52 -10.33
C GLN A 36 0.75 10.31 -11.09
N ALA A 37 1.75 9.60 -11.62
CA ALA A 37 2.93 10.22 -12.25
C ALA A 37 2.62 11.19 -13.42
N ASN A 38 1.41 11.13 -14.00
CA ASN A 38 1.01 11.94 -15.14
C ASN A 38 0.14 13.16 -14.75
N SER A 39 -0.19 13.32 -13.48
CA SER A 39 -1.19 14.28 -12.99
C SER A 39 -0.79 14.93 -11.67
N ILE A 40 0.51 14.96 -11.36
CA ILE A 40 1.07 15.60 -10.15
C ILE A 40 0.73 17.10 -10.06
N PHE A 41 0.35 17.74 -11.18
CA PHE A 41 -0.08 19.15 -11.23
C PHE A 41 -1.59 19.34 -11.42
N ASP A 42 -2.34 18.25 -11.47
CA ASP A 42 -3.80 18.28 -11.56
C ASP A 42 -4.35 18.31 -10.13
N THR A 43 -4.89 19.45 -9.72
CA THR A 43 -5.43 19.64 -8.36
C THR A 43 -6.70 18.83 -8.10
N ASP A 44 -7.35 18.32 -9.16
CA ASP A 44 -8.53 17.47 -9.03
C ASP A 44 -8.15 15.98 -8.94
N ASP A 45 -6.85 15.65 -9.05
CA ASP A 45 -6.36 14.28 -8.94
C ASP A 45 -6.60 13.75 -7.52
N PRO A 46 -7.29 12.61 -7.35
CA PRO A 46 -7.66 12.15 -6.04
C PRO A 46 -6.52 11.46 -5.27
N SER A 47 -5.29 11.45 -5.78
CA SER A 47 -4.14 10.84 -5.10
C SER A 47 -3.77 11.55 -3.81
N ILE A 48 -3.54 10.80 -2.72
CA ILE A 48 -3.01 11.32 -1.43
C ILE A 48 -1.61 11.96 -1.53
N TYR A 49 -1.03 11.91 -2.72
CA TYR A 49 0.27 12.50 -3.06
C TYR A 49 0.11 13.95 -3.59
N VAL A 50 -1.13 14.44 -3.70
CA VAL A 50 -1.51 15.84 -3.96
C VAL A 50 -2.00 16.47 -2.66
N LYS A 51 -1.63 17.73 -2.36
CA LYS A 51 -2.03 18.42 -1.12
C LYS A 51 -3.41 18.99 -1.29
N HIS A 52 -4.39 18.27 -0.78
CA HIS A 52 -5.76 18.78 -0.71
C HIS A 52 -5.99 19.56 0.58
N GLU A 53 -6.93 20.48 0.50
CA GLU A 53 -7.47 21.23 1.62
C GLU A 53 -8.83 20.66 2.05
N VAL A 54 -9.21 20.94 3.30
CA VAL A 54 -10.53 20.56 3.80
C VAL A 54 -11.62 21.24 2.96
N GLY A 55 -12.54 20.44 2.44
CA GLY A 55 -13.62 20.88 1.56
C GLY A 55 -13.39 20.61 0.08
N ASP A 56 -12.17 20.27 -0.34
CA ASP A 56 -11.86 19.94 -1.73
C ASP A 56 -12.67 18.74 -2.21
N ARG A 57 -13.16 18.83 -3.45
CA ARG A 57 -13.89 17.75 -4.13
C ARG A 57 -12.93 16.98 -5.01
N LEU A 58 -12.99 15.66 -4.92
CA LEU A 58 -12.06 14.76 -5.56
C LEU A 58 -12.76 13.95 -6.65
N LEU A 59 -12.05 13.67 -7.74
CA LEU A 59 -12.52 12.72 -8.73
C LEU A 59 -12.79 11.36 -8.08
N GLY A 60 -14.00 10.85 -8.25
CA GLY A 60 -14.48 9.64 -7.58
C GLY A 60 -15.59 9.88 -6.57
N GLY A 61 -16.09 11.11 -6.43
CA GLY A 61 -17.29 11.40 -5.64
C GLY A 61 -17.02 11.47 -4.14
N TYR A 62 -15.87 12.00 -3.76
CA TYR A 62 -15.47 12.22 -2.36
C TYR A 62 -15.08 13.67 -2.14
N ARG A 63 -15.23 14.14 -0.90
CA ARG A 63 -14.72 15.43 -0.42
C ARG A 63 -13.76 15.22 0.75
N VAL A 64 -12.73 16.05 0.85
CA VAL A 64 -11.84 16.04 2.02
C VAL A 64 -12.58 16.64 3.21
N GLU A 65 -12.69 15.87 4.28
CA GLU A 65 -13.32 16.30 5.54
C GLU A 65 -12.29 16.75 6.56
N ALA A 66 -11.19 16.02 6.69
CA ALA A 66 -10.11 16.38 7.60
C ALA A 66 -8.75 15.97 7.01
N VAL A 67 -7.72 16.71 7.41
CA VAL A 67 -6.32 16.45 7.08
C VAL A 67 -5.57 16.25 8.39
N PHE A 68 -4.81 15.17 8.49
CA PHE A 68 -3.99 14.82 9.64
C PHE A 68 -2.52 14.82 9.19
N GLU A 69 -1.72 15.72 9.74
CA GLU A 69 -0.32 15.90 9.34
C GLU A 69 0.57 16.09 10.58
N ASP A 70 1.64 15.28 10.68
CA ASP A 70 2.72 15.47 11.63
C ASP A 70 4.07 15.49 10.90
N SER A 71 4.64 16.69 10.76
CA SER A 71 5.91 16.91 10.06
C SER A 71 7.11 16.28 10.78
N LYS A 72 6.99 15.95 12.08
CA LYS A 72 8.07 15.32 12.84
C LYS A 72 8.25 13.85 12.47
N THR A 73 7.14 13.12 12.33
CA THR A 73 7.14 11.70 11.98
C THR A 73 6.97 11.44 10.49
N GLY A 74 6.58 12.45 9.71
CA GLY A 74 6.25 12.31 8.28
C GLY A 74 4.83 11.80 8.03
N PHE A 75 4.06 11.55 9.09
CA PHE A 75 2.68 11.06 8.97
C PHE A 75 1.80 12.06 8.23
N TYR A 76 1.06 11.56 7.24
CA TYR A 76 0.05 12.32 6.51
C TYR A 76 -1.12 11.41 6.15
N ALA A 77 -2.33 11.88 6.44
CA ALA A 77 -3.56 11.21 6.07
C ALA A 77 -4.69 12.21 5.79
N GLU A 78 -5.67 11.76 5.01
CA GLU A 78 -6.90 12.49 4.74
C GLU A 78 -8.10 11.62 5.12
N ALA A 79 -9.03 12.19 5.89
CA ALA A 79 -10.39 11.69 6.00
C ALA A 79 -11.20 12.21 4.82
N ARG A 80 -11.79 11.30 4.06
CA ARG A 80 -12.57 11.60 2.86
C ARG A 80 -14.00 11.11 3.05
N MET A 81 -14.94 11.97 2.74
CA MET A 81 -16.36 11.70 2.84
C MET A 81 -16.99 11.53 1.46
N PRO A 82 -17.77 10.45 1.26
CA PRO A 82 -18.47 10.25 0.00
C PRO A 82 -19.54 11.33 -0.19
N GLU A 83 -19.75 11.74 -1.43
CA GLU A 83 -20.84 12.65 -1.83
C GLU A 83 -22.19 11.91 -1.90
N ASP A 84 -22.17 10.57 -1.95
CA ASP A 84 -23.34 9.72 -1.88
C ASP A 84 -23.46 8.97 -0.53
N ARG A 85 -24.53 8.17 -0.39
CA ARG A 85 -24.79 7.35 0.79
C ARG A 85 -24.43 5.88 0.61
N GLU A 86 -24.03 5.47 -0.59
CA GLU A 86 -23.74 4.07 -0.92
C GLU A 86 -22.31 3.70 -0.56
N HIS A 87 -21.40 4.67 -0.64
CA HIS A 87 -20.01 4.53 -0.29
C HIS A 87 -19.74 4.84 1.19
N PRO A 88 -18.71 4.24 1.80
CA PRO A 88 -18.29 4.56 3.16
C PRO A 88 -17.42 5.84 3.20
N PRO A 89 -17.29 6.46 4.38
CA PRO A 89 -16.13 7.30 4.68
C PRO A 89 -14.82 6.53 4.50
N VAL A 90 -13.75 7.22 4.12
CA VAL A 90 -12.44 6.61 3.85
C VAL A 90 -11.33 7.39 4.52
N LEU A 91 -10.46 6.70 5.26
CA LEU A 91 -9.18 7.22 5.71
C LEU A 91 -8.10 6.82 4.71
N VAL A 92 -7.46 7.78 4.05
CA VAL A 92 -6.36 7.54 3.12
C VAL A 92 -5.05 7.94 3.78
N ILE A 93 -4.14 6.98 3.97
CA ILE A 93 -2.82 7.22 4.56
C ILE A 93 -1.76 7.18 3.46
N ARG A 94 -0.91 8.20 3.46
CA ARG A 94 0.20 8.34 2.51
C ARG A 94 1.25 7.26 2.73
N GLY A 95 1.82 6.77 1.63
CA GLY A 95 3.00 5.92 1.64
C GLY A 95 4.30 6.70 1.83
N TYR A 96 5.42 5.99 1.69
CA TYR A 96 6.75 6.56 1.82
C TYR A 96 7.01 7.62 0.75
N GLY A 97 7.43 8.81 1.19
CA GLY A 97 8.04 9.86 0.36
C GLY A 97 7.21 10.37 -0.84
N SER A 98 6.48 11.47 -0.66
CA SER A 98 5.76 12.06 -1.79
C SER A 98 5.26 13.50 -1.73
N TRP A 99 5.68 14.30 -0.76
CA TRP A 99 5.68 15.73 -1.03
C TRP A 99 6.87 16.01 -1.89
N TYR A 100 6.70 16.16 -3.21
CA TYR A 100 7.77 16.76 -3.99
C TYR A 100 7.97 18.19 -3.48
N PRO A 101 9.20 18.57 -3.07
CA PRO A 101 10.44 17.78 -3.18
C PRO A 101 10.71 16.90 -1.95
N PHE A 102 10.57 15.58 -2.09
CA PHE A 102 10.90 14.53 -1.11
C PHE A 102 10.90 14.91 0.39
N ASP A 103 9.90 15.68 0.85
CA ASP A 103 9.81 16.04 2.26
C ASP A 103 9.33 14.83 3.06
N GLY A 104 9.87 14.65 4.27
CA GLY A 104 9.49 13.55 5.15
C GLY A 104 10.20 12.22 4.88
N VAL A 105 11.00 12.08 3.81
CA VAL A 105 11.65 10.81 3.43
C VAL A 105 12.56 10.25 4.54
N LEU A 106 13.33 11.11 5.21
CA LEU A 106 14.20 10.69 6.31
C LEU A 106 13.39 10.31 7.56
N GLN A 107 12.26 11.00 7.78
CA GLN A 107 11.32 10.74 8.85
C GLN A 107 10.60 9.40 8.62
N ASP A 108 10.19 9.09 7.39
CA ASP A 108 9.51 7.83 7.08
C ASP A 108 10.47 6.62 7.15
N THR A 109 11.77 6.83 6.89
CA THR A 109 12.79 5.77 6.70
C THR A 109 12.83 4.74 7.83
N PRO A 110 12.96 5.10 9.12
CA PRO A 110 13.00 4.11 10.20
C PRO A 110 11.79 3.17 10.21
N ASP A 111 10.59 3.70 9.95
CA ASP A 111 9.34 2.93 9.96
C ASP A 111 9.29 1.91 8.82
N VAL A 112 9.81 2.30 7.65
CA VAL A 112 9.91 1.45 6.48
C VAL A 112 10.80 0.23 6.73
N PHE A 113 11.88 0.40 7.49
CA PHE A 113 12.87 -0.66 7.71
C PHE A 113 12.70 -1.44 9.03
N ILE A 114 11.92 -0.93 9.98
CA ILE A 114 11.71 -1.53 11.31
C ILE A 114 10.22 -1.88 11.48
N ALA A 115 9.90 -3.17 11.36
CA ALA A 115 8.55 -3.73 11.44
C ALA A 115 7.78 -3.31 12.68
N GLU A 116 8.45 -3.34 13.82
CA GLU A 116 7.92 -3.12 15.16
C GLU A 116 7.76 -1.63 15.50
N LEU A 117 8.30 -0.73 14.67
CA LEU A 117 8.18 0.70 14.93
C LEU A 117 6.75 1.18 14.66
N GLU A 118 6.20 1.92 15.62
CA GLU A 118 4.79 2.36 15.64
C GLU A 118 4.63 3.89 15.79
N TRP A 119 5.70 4.67 15.74
CA TRP A 119 5.65 6.13 15.94
C TRP A 119 4.70 6.90 14.99
N GLN A 120 4.48 6.44 13.75
CA GLN A 120 3.53 7.09 12.83
C GLN A 120 2.08 6.74 13.17
N VAL A 121 1.81 5.53 13.67
CA VAL A 121 0.47 5.21 14.19
C VAL A 121 0.21 5.93 15.52
N GLU A 122 1.23 6.12 16.37
CA GLU A 122 1.14 6.98 17.56
C GLU A 122 0.89 8.46 17.20
N ALA A 123 1.52 8.96 16.13
CA ALA A 123 1.24 10.29 15.59
C ALA A 123 -0.20 10.41 15.08
N ALA A 124 -0.69 9.40 14.36
CA ALA A 124 -2.07 9.35 13.88
C ALA A 124 -3.07 9.47 15.03
N GLU A 125 -2.86 8.75 16.14
CA GLU A 125 -3.69 8.85 17.33
C GLU A 125 -3.67 10.25 17.96
N THR A 126 -2.47 10.83 18.09
CA THR A 126 -2.29 12.17 18.66
C THR A 126 -3.01 13.23 17.82
N LEU A 127 -3.10 13.03 16.51
CA LEU A 127 -3.80 13.92 15.58
C LEU A 127 -5.32 13.70 15.54
N GLY A 128 -5.86 12.74 16.30
CA GLY A 128 -7.30 12.49 16.38
C GLY A 128 -7.83 11.52 15.31
N VAL A 129 -6.98 10.78 14.60
CA VAL A 129 -7.41 9.76 13.62
C VAL A 129 -8.28 8.69 14.30
N GLY A 130 -7.89 8.24 15.49
CA GLY A 130 -8.65 7.28 16.28
C GLY A 130 -10.03 7.79 16.68
N GLU A 131 -10.10 9.05 17.12
CA GLU A 131 -11.36 9.70 17.46
C GLU A 131 -12.29 9.82 16.25
N TRP A 132 -11.72 10.15 15.08
CA TRP A 132 -12.45 10.19 13.81
C TRP A 132 -13.03 8.82 13.45
N ILE A 133 -12.21 7.76 13.49
CA ILE A 133 -12.64 6.37 13.22
C ILE A 133 -13.80 5.97 14.15
N GLU A 134 -13.62 6.14 15.46
CA GLU A 134 -14.63 5.78 16.47
C GLU A 134 -15.90 6.62 16.38
N SER A 135 -15.80 7.88 15.94
CA SER A 135 -16.98 8.73 15.73
C SER A 135 -17.89 8.20 14.62
N TYR A 136 -17.31 7.67 13.54
CA TYR A 136 -18.04 7.12 12.41
C TYR A 136 -18.57 5.72 12.67
N TYR A 137 -17.83 4.91 13.43
CA TYR A 137 -18.33 3.64 13.93
C TYR A 137 -19.58 3.83 14.80
N ARG A 138 -19.57 4.79 15.75
CA ARG A 138 -20.75 5.11 16.59
C ARG A 138 -21.95 5.64 15.80
N GLN A 139 -21.75 6.13 14.59
CA GLN A 139 -22.80 6.58 13.68
C GLN A 139 -23.33 5.46 12.77
N ASP A 140 -22.93 4.20 13.01
CA ASP A 140 -23.25 3.04 12.15
C ASP A 140 -22.78 3.24 10.69
N ARG A 141 -21.67 3.97 10.53
CA ARG A 141 -21.03 4.25 9.24
C ARG A 141 -19.51 4.01 9.32
N PRO A 142 -19.06 2.81 9.72
CA PRO A 142 -17.64 2.53 9.90
C PRO A 142 -16.85 2.83 8.62
N PRO A 143 -15.72 3.55 8.72
CA PRO A 143 -14.90 3.90 7.56
C PRO A 143 -14.12 2.69 7.02
N ASP A 144 -13.73 2.76 5.75
CA ASP A 144 -12.62 1.96 5.24
C ASP A 144 -11.29 2.70 5.49
N ALA A 145 -10.21 1.96 5.73
CA ALA A 145 -8.86 2.52 5.83
C ALA A 145 -7.98 2.00 4.69
N ILE A 146 -7.32 2.91 3.97
CA ILE A 146 -6.54 2.57 2.78
C ILE A 146 -5.17 3.20 2.79
N GLY A 147 -4.21 2.52 2.17
CA GLY A 147 -2.84 3.02 2.09
C GLY A 147 -1.96 2.21 1.15
N GLU A 148 -0.93 2.86 0.64
CA GLU A 148 0.10 2.24 -0.19
C GLU A 148 1.43 2.20 0.57
N SER A 149 2.26 1.19 0.31
CA SER A 149 3.61 1.10 0.87
C SER A 149 3.60 1.20 2.41
N LEU A 150 4.29 2.19 2.98
CA LEU A 150 4.25 2.54 4.40
C LEU A 150 2.84 2.89 4.91
N GLY A 151 2.02 3.60 4.14
CA GLY A 151 0.64 3.92 4.52
C GLY A 151 -0.19 2.65 4.69
N GLY A 152 0.11 1.62 3.88
CA GLY A 152 -0.44 0.28 4.03
C GLY A 152 -0.06 -0.41 5.36
N LYS A 153 1.16 -0.20 5.87
CA LYS A 153 1.58 -0.69 7.20
C LYS A 153 0.81 0.02 8.30
N ILE A 154 0.69 1.34 8.21
CA ILE A 154 0.02 2.15 9.23
C ILE A 154 -1.47 1.78 9.31
N VAL A 155 -2.18 1.59 8.19
CA VAL A 155 -3.59 1.14 8.25
C VAL A 155 -3.75 -0.26 8.82
N GLN A 156 -2.79 -1.17 8.63
CA GLN A 156 -2.80 -2.47 9.30
C GLN A 156 -2.64 -2.31 10.81
N GLN A 157 -1.73 -1.45 11.27
CA GLN A 157 -1.54 -1.14 12.69
C GLN A 157 -2.79 -0.49 13.29
N LEU A 158 -3.43 0.45 12.58
CA LEU A 158 -4.70 1.05 13.01
C LEU A 158 -5.81 -0.01 13.11
N ALA A 159 -5.87 -0.97 12.20
CA ALA A 159 -6.86 -2.05 12.29
C ALA A 159 -6.64 -2.99 13.49
N ILE A 160 -5.41 -3.09 13.99
CA ILE A 160 -5.11 -3.78 15.25
C ILE A 160 -5.62 -2.97 16.44
N ARG A 161 -5.45 -1.65 16.42
CA ARG A 161 -5.88 -0.75 17.50
C ARG A 161 -7.39 -0.53 17.54
N TYR A 162 -8.03 -0.51 16.38
CA TYR A 162 -9.46 -0.25 16.19
C TYR A 162 -10.19 -1.41 15.47
N PRO A 163 -10.11 -2.66 15.97
CA PRO A 163 -10.51 -3.86 15.24
C PRO A 163 -12.02 -3.96 14.98
N HIS A 164 -12.84 -3.18 15.69
CA HIS A 164 -14.29 -3.16 15.56
C HIS A 164 -14.81 -1.91 14.82
N ALA A 165 -13.99 -0.86 14.71
CA ALA A 165 -14.44 0.43 14.23
C ALA A 165 -14.20 0.64 12.74
N LEU A 166 -13.29 -0.13 12.13
CA LEU A 166 -13.08 -0.13 10.68
C LEU A 166 -13.98 -1.16 9.99
N ARG A 167 -14.53 -0.77 8.84
CA ARG A 167 -15.33 -1.65 7.98
C ARG A 167 -14.43 -2.62 7.21
N SER A 168 -13.40 -2.09 6.57
CA SER A 168 -12.38 -2.86 5.87
C SER A 168 -11.04 -2.11 5.80
N VAL A 169 -9.98 -2.85 5.49
CA VAL A 169 -8.67 -2.31 5.17
C VAL A 169 -8.30 -2.71 3.75
N VAL A 170 -7.91 -1.75 2.92
CA VAL A 170 -7.48 -2.02 1.56
C VAL A 170 -6.12 -1.39 1.30
N THR A 171 -5.13 -2.22 0.98
CA THR A 171 -3.76 -1.74 0.81
C THR A 171 -3.18 -2.10 -0.55
N PHE A 172 -2.22 -1.30 -0.99
CA PHE A 172 -1.50 -1.50 -2.25
C PHE A 172 -0.01 -1.58 -1.98
N ASN A 173 0.65 -2.62 -2.51
CA ASN A 173 2.10 -2.82 -2.35
C ASN A 173 2.60 -2.58 -0.92
N SER A 174 1.79 -2.96 0.07
CA SER A 174 1.98 -2.60 1.47
C SER A 174 3.21 -3.25 2.07
N LEU A 175 3.90 -2.52 2.93
CA LEU A 175 4.81 -3.13 3.89
C LEU A 175 4.02 -4.02 4.87
N GLY A 176 4.61 -5.14 5.28
CA GLY A 176 4.07 -5.95 6.37
C GLY A 176 4.20 -5.30 7.74
N ILE A 177 3.59 -5.92 8.74
CA ILE A 177 3.70 -5.58 10.17
C ILE A 177 4.35 -6.72 10.95
N SER A 178 4.78 -6.46 12.20
CA SER A 178 5.29 -7.53 13.07
C SER A 178 4.22 -8.61 13.30
N SER A 179 4.64 -9.88 13.23
CA SER A 179 3.74 -11.00 13.49
C SER A 179 3.26 -11.03 14.94
N GLU A 180 4.02 -10.49 15.89
CA GLU A 180 3.63 -10.37 17.30
C GLU A 180 2.46 -9.40 17.47
N LEU A 181 2.48 -8.26 16.77
CA LEU A 181 1.39 -7.28 16.76
C LEU A 181 0.08 -7.90 16.26
N ALA A 182 0.15 -8.80 15.27
CA ALA A 182 -1.03 -9.38 14.64
C ALA A 182 -1.57 -10.65 15.31
N GLN A 183 -0.74 -11.40 16.06
CA GLN A 183 -1.10 -12.72 16.61
C GLN A 183 -2.28 -12.70 17.58
N ASN A 184 -2.57 -11.54 18.20
CA ASN A 184 -3.61 -11.41 19.22
C ASN A 184 -4.93 -10.82 18.68
N HIS A 185 -5.01 -10.50 17.38
CA HIS A 185 -6.15 -9.78 16.82
C HIS A 185 -6.82 -10.58 15.70
N GLN A 186 -8.13 -10.83 15.83
CA GLN A 186 -8.95 -11.35 14.73
C GLN A 186 -9.26 -10.24 13.74
N LEU A 187 -8.26 -9.90 12.92
CA LEU A 187 -8.40 -8.93 11.85
C LEU A 187 -9.28 -9.51 10.74
N LYS A 188 -10.42 -8.86 10.48
CA LYS A 188 -11.34 -9.21 9.39
C LYS A 188 -11.24 -8.17 8.28
N ASN A 189 -11.61 -8.56 7.06
CA ASN A 189 -11.78 -7.65 5.91
C ASN A 189 -10.52 -6.85 5.53
N ILE A 190 -9.35 -7.48 5.60
CA ILE A 190 -8.10 -6.90 5.11
C ILE A 190 -7.79 -7.45 3.72
N PHE A 191 -7.61 -6.55 2.75
CA PHE A 191 -7.33 -6.85 1.36
C PHE A 191 -6.01 -6.19 0.95
N HIS A 192 -5.07 -7.01 0.48
CA HIS A 192 -3.77 -6.56 -0.01
C HIS A 192 -3.66 -6.78 -1.51
N TYR A 193 -3.33 -5.74 -2.26
CA TYR A 193 -3.09 -5.79 -3.68
C TYR A 193 -1.61 -5.54 -3.99
N PHE A 194 -0.93 -6.54 -4.52
CA PHE A 194 0.48 -6.46 -4.88
C PHE A 194 0.65 -6.48 -6.39
N THR A 195 1.40 -5.52 -6.90
CA THR A 195 1.78 -5.46 -8.31
C THR A 195 2.66 -6.66 -8.65
N LEU A 196 2.38 -7.33 -9.77
CA LEU A 196 3.15 -8.49 -10.20
C LEU A 196 4.65 -8.15 -10.28
N GLY A 197 5.43 -8.86 -9.47
CA GLY A 197 6.88 -8.68 -9.36
C GLY A 197 7.32 -7.51 -8.49
N GLU A 198 6.41 -6.94 -7.70
CA GLU A 198 6.74 -6.09 -6.55
C GLU A 198 7.52 -6.90 -5.51
N LYS A 199 8.68 -6.39 -5.11
CA LYS A 199 9.59 -7.03 -4.15
C LYS A 199 10.05 -6.08 -3.04
N TYR A 200 9.98 -4.77 -3.27
CA TYR A 200 10.34 -3.75 -2.32
C TYR A 200 9.55 -3.92 -1.02
N ALA A 201 8.25 -4.17 -1.14
CA ALA A 201 7.35 -4.39 -0.01
C ALA A 201 7.78 -5.52 0.94
N PHE A 202 8.45 -6.55 0.41
CA PHE A 202 8.93 -7.70 1.18
C PHE A 202 10.38 -7.54 1.64
N TRP A 203 11.17 -6.70 0.97
CA TRP A 203 12.58 -6.50 1.30
C TRP A 203 12.79 -5.44 2.37
N ALA A 204 12.01 -4.36 2.33
CA ALA A 204 12.20 -3.20 3.18
C ALA A 204 12.18 -3.57 4.68
N ASN A 205 11.23 -4.42 5.10
CA ASN A 205 11.11 -4.88 6.49
C ASN A 205 11.33 -6.40 6.66
N ARG A 206 12.17 -7.01 5.81
CA ARG A 206 12.65 -8.41 5.97
C ARG A 206 11.57 -9.51 5.95
N GLY A 207 10.46 -9.29 5.25
CA GLY A 207 9.44 -10.33 5.07
C GLY A 207 8.51 -10.45 6.28
N ASP A 208 7.99 -9.31 6.69
CA ASP A 208 6.97 -9.17 7.72
C ASP A 208 5.64 -9.88 7.41
N TYR A 209 4.76 -9.90 8.41
CA TYR A 209 3.44 -10.51 8.36
C TYR A 209 2.42 -9.60 7.67
N LEU A 210 1.55 -10.21 6.85
CA LEU A 210 0.45 -9.54 6.16
C LEU A 210 -0.83 -10.33 6.45
N PRO A 211 -1.73 -9.88 7.34
CA PRO A 211 -2.98 -10.55 7.63
C PRO A 211 -3.97 -10.51 6.44
N GLY A 212 -4.97 -11.38 6.42
CA GLY A 212 -6.07 -11.27 5.45
C GLY A 212 -5.77 -11.77 4.04
N TYR A 213 -6.44 -11.19 3.04
CA TYR A 213 -6.48 -11.68 1.66
C TYR A 213 -5.43 -10.98 0.81
N CYS A 214 -4.70 -11.75 0.00
CA CYS A 214 -3.70 -11.22 -0.91
C CYS A 214 -4.10 -11.44 -2.37
N PHE A 215 -3.91 -10.41 -3.19
CA PHE A 215 -4.15 -10.42 -4.62
C PHE A 215 -2.89 -9.94 -5.36
N GLU A 216 -2.53 -10.64 -6.43
CA GLU A 216 -1.52 -10.21 -7.39
C GLU A 216 -2.22 -9.50 -8.55
N ILE A 217 -1.84 -8.24 -8.83
CA ILE A 217 -2.42 -7.40 -9.87
C ILE A 217 -1.41 -7.12 -10.99
N SER A 218 -1.88 -7.13 -12.25
CA SER A 218 -1.03 -6.78 -13.40
C SER A 218 -1.84 -6.30 -14.59
N LYS A 219 -1.22 -5.53 -15.48
CA LYS A 219 -1.87 -5.02 -16.69
C LYS A 219 -2.22 -6.10 -17.71
N ARG A 220 -1.39 -7.15 -17.81
CA ARG A 220 -1.48 -8.18 -18.87
C ARG A 220 -1.12 -9.59 -18.38
N GLY A 221 -1.09 -9.83 -17.08
CA GLY A 221 -0.61 -11.09 -16.51
C GLY A 221 0.89 -11.31 -16.72
N LYS A 222 1.33 -12.56 -16.54
CA LYS A 222 2.72 -12.99 -16.72
C LYS A 222 3.07 -13.08 -18.21
N ASN A 223 3.70 -12.03 -18.75
CA ASN A 223 4.19 -12.00 -20.13
C ASN A 223 5.74 -11.99 -20.21
N TRP A 224 6.28 -12.05 -21.44
CA TRP A 224 7.73 -12.10 -21.68
C TRP A 224 8.47 -10.84 -21.18
N GLN A 225 7.82 -9.67 -21.22
CA GLN A 225 8.40 -8.42 -20.71
C GLN A 225 8.62 -8.52 -19.20
N TYR A 226 7.64 -9.04 -18.46
CA TYR A 226 7.78 -9.26 -17.02
C TYR A 226 8.94 -10.21 -16.69
N ARG A 227 9.09 -11.32 -17.43
CA ARG A 227 10.20 -12.28 -17.24
C ARG A 227 11.56 -11.63 -17.47
N LEU A 228 11.67 -10.81 -18.52
CA LEU A 228 12.91 -10.13 -18.86
C LEU A 228 13.31 -9.12 -17.78
N THR A 229 12.34 -8.34 -17.29
CA THR A 229 12.56 -7.42 -16.17
C THR A 229 12.95 -8.16 -14.88
N GLN A 230 12.31 -9.29 -14.57
CA GLN A 230 12.67 -10.11 -13.40
C GLN A 230 14.10 -10.65 -13.52
N MET A 231 14.50 -11.10 -14.70
CA MET A 231 15.86 -11.57 -14.94
C MET A 231 16.89 -10.45 -14.68
N CYS A 232 16.61 -9.22 -15.14
CA CYS A 232 17.46 -8.07 -14.84
C CYS A 232 17.58 -7.83 -13.33
N LEU A 233 16.48 -7.84 -12.59
CA LEU A 233 16.47 -7.64 -11.13
C LEU A 233 17.26 -8.73 -10.39
N CYS A 234 17.07 -10.01 -10.74
CA CYS A 234 17.79 -11.12 -10.09
C CYS A 234 19.31 -11.07 -10.32
N LEU A 235 19.74 -10.71 -11.54
CA LEU A 235 21.16 -10.56 -11.86
C LEU A 235 21.80 -9.40 -11.08
N ASP A 236 21.01 -8.43 -10.62
CA ASP A 236 21.48 -7.29 -9.84
C ASP A 236 21.69 -7.65 -8.37
N ILE A 237 20.72 -8.30 -7.74
CA ILE A 237 20.82 -8.81 -6.37
C ILE A 237 22.04 -9.73 -6.23
N LEU A 238 22.20 -10.67 -7.16
CA LEU A 238 23.34 -11.60 -7.18
C LEU A 238 24.69 -10.88 -7.32
N ALA A 239 24.73 -9.76 -8.04
CA ALA A 239 25.96 -8.98 -8.18
C ALA A 239 26.28 -8.13 -6.95
N VAL A 240 25.28 -7.64 -6.22
CA VAL A 240 25.45 -6.95 -4.94
C VAL A 240 26.02 -7.93 -3.91
N VAL A 241 25.44 -9.12 -3.78
CA VAL A 241 25.95 -10.18 -2.87
C VAL A 241 27.39 -10.58 -3.21
N ARG A 242 27.71 -10.76 -4.50
CA ARG A 242 29.10 -11.07 -4.94
C ARG A 242 30.08 -9.91 -4.76
N SER A 243 29.60 -8.67 -4.66
CA SER A 243 30.46 -7.49 -4.53
C SER A 243 31.03 -7.30 -3.12
N LEU A 244 30.40 -7.90 -2.10
CA LEU A 244 30.95 -7.98 -0.74
C LEU A 244 32.23 -8.83 -0.66
N VAL A 245 32.52 -9.63 -1.70
CA VAL A 245 33.59 -10.65 -1.70
C VAL A 245 34.78 -10.29 -2.62
N GLN A 246 34.68 -9.29 -3.52
CA GLN A 246 35.78 -9.02 -4.47
C GLN A 246 36.08 -7.54 -4.77
N ARG A 247 37.35 -7.15 -4.60
CA ARG A 247 37.96 -5.91 -5.12
C ARG A 247 38.08 -5.98 -6.65
N GLN A 248 37.10 -5.45 -7.40
CA GLN A 248 37.16 -5.38 -8.87
C GLN A 248 37.31 -3.96 -9.44
N ARG A 249 37.82 -3.88 -10.69
CA ARG A 249 38.24 -2.69 -11.47
C ARG A 249 37.12 -1.63 -11.64
N LYS A 250 37.51 -0.34 -11.72
CA LYS A 250 36.60 0.84 -11.79
C LYS A 250 35.49 0.77 -12.85
N ARG A 251 35.76 0.26 -14.07
CA ARG A 251 34.74 0.12 -15.14
C ARG A 251 33.61 -0.86 -14.77
N VAL A 252 33.94 -1.94 -14.07
CA VAL A 252 32.94 -2.92 -13.60
C VAL A 252 32.09 -2.33 -12.48
N LYS A 253 32.68 -1.45 -11.64
CA LYS A 253 31.93 -0.71 -10.61
C LYS A 253 30.91 0.26 -11.22
N LEU A 254 31.27 1.00 -12.26
CA LEU A 254 30.36 1.96 -12.90
C LEU A 254 29.17 1.27 -13.57
N TRP A 255 29.41 0.21 -14.34
CA TRP A 255 28.34 -0.59 -14.94
C TRP A 255 27.42 -1.23 -13.90
N ARG A 256 27.98 -1.72 -12.78
CA ARG A 256 27.18 -2.23 -11.65
C ARG A 256 26.31 -1.16 -11.01
N PHE A 257 26.87 0.04 -10.80
CA PHE A 257 26.14 1.16 -10.24
C PHE A 257 24.98 1.59 -11.15
N ALA A 258 25.24 1.78 -12.45
CA ALA A 258 24.21 2.14 -13.43
C ALA A 258 23.10 1.09 -13.52
N ARG A 259 23.46 -0.20 -13.49
CA ARG A 259 22.49 -1.31 -13.51
C ARG A 259 21.63 -1.33 -12.23
N GLY A 260 22.26 -1.14 -11.07
CA GLY A 260 21.55 -1.02 -9.79
C GLY A 260 20.54 0.14 -9.79
N LEU A 261 20.91 1.32 -10.32
CA LEU A 261 20.00 2.45 -10.48
C LEU A 261 18.84 2.12 -11.43
N PHE A 262 19.10 1.44 -12.54
CA PHE A 262 18.07 1.03 -13.49
C PHE A 262 17.07 0.05 -12.86
N SER A 263 17.56 -0.91 -12.06
CA SER A 263 16.71 -1.83 -11.30
C SER A 263 15.87 -1.13 -10.24
N GLN A 264 16.44 -0.17 -9.51
CA GLN A 264 15.70 0.66 -8.56
C GLN A 264 14.62 1.48 -9.25
N PHE A 265 14.91 2.06 -10.41
CA PHE A 265 13.92 2.80 -11.20
C PHE A 265 12.77 1.90 -11.68
N ILE A 266 13.07 0.68 -12.12
CA ILE A 266 12.06 -0.32 -12.50
C ILE A 266 11.17 -0.68 -11.32
N LEU A 267 11.76 -0.94 -10.15
CA LEU A 267 11.01 -1.29 -8.93
C LEU A 267 10.12 -0.13 -8.51
N LEU A 268 10.65 1.08 -8.44
CA LEU A 268 9.90 2.28 -8.09
C LEU A 268 8.74 2.54 -9.06
N LYS A 269 8.98 2.40 -10.37
CA LYS A 269 7.93 2.55 -11.38
C LYS A 269 6.81 1.52 -11.19
N ARG A 270 7.15 0.28 -10.84
CA ARG A 270 6.16 -0.79 -10.61
C ARG A 270 5.38 -0.58 -9.32
N HIS A 271 6.06 -0.16 -8.27
CA HIS A 271 5.46 0.18 -6.97
C HIS A 271 4.34 1.20 -7.12
N ASN A 272 4.63 2.23 -7.92
CA ASN A 272 3.74 3.35 -8.15
C ASN A 272 2.75 3.13 -9.31
N GLU A 273 2.76 1.96 -9.96
CA GLU A 273 1.93 1.73 -11.14
C GLU A 273 0.46 1.51 -10.75
N VAL A 274 -0.44 2.30 -11.35
CA VAL A 274 -1.90 2.14 -11.24
C VAL A 274 -2.37 1.15 -12.29
N ILE A 275 -2.95 0.04 -11.82
CA ILE A 275 -3.22 -1.16 -12.62
C ILE A 275 -4.72 -1.44 -12.73
N LEU A 276 -5.46 -1.36 -11.64
CA LEU A 276 -6.89 -1.70 -11.57
C LEU A 276 -7.76 -0.75 -12.39
N ASN A 277 -7.29 0.47 -12.65
CA ASN A 277 -7.95 1.44 -13.52
C ASN A 277 -7.54 1.31 -15.01
N ARG A 278 -6.93 0.19 -15.42
CA ARG A 278 -6.57 -0.07 -16.83
C ARG A 278 -7.60 -0.99 -17.48
N ASP A 279 -7.63 -1.00 -18.81
CA ASP A 279 -8.45 -1.95 -19.55
C ASP A 279 -8.01 -3.40 -19.24
N ASN A 280 -8.96 -4.21 -18.78
CA ASN A 280 -8.79 -5.65 -18.50
C ASN A 280 -7.61 -5.95 -17.54
N PRO A 281 -7.62 -5.44 -16.31
CA PRO A 281 -6.59 -5.76 -15.35
C PRO A 281 -6.71 -7.23 -14.95
N VAL A 282 -5.58 -7.90 -14.80
CA VAL A 282 -5.52 -9.27 -14.30
C VAL A 282 -5.33 -9.21 -12.80
N VAL A 283 -6.29 -9.76 -12.05
CA VAL A 283 -6.26 -9.85 -10.59
C VAL A 283 -6.38 -11.32 -10.20
N VAL A 284 -5.41 -11.81 -9.43
CA VAL A 284 -5.32 -13.23 -9.06
C VAL A 284 -5.15 -13.35 -7.55
N ALA A 285 -6.06 -14.06 -6.88
CA ALA A 285 -5.88 -14.40 -5.47
C ALA A 285 -4.58 -15.21 -5.30
N THR A 286 -3.80 -14.89 -4.27
CA THR A 286 -2.46 -15.44 -4.08
C THR A 286 -2.13 -15.59 -2.60
N THR A 287 -1.00 -16.23 -2.32
CA THR A 287 -0.47 -16.39 -0.97
C THR A 287 0.77 -15.51 -0.78
N ILE A 288 1.05 -15.12 0.46
CA ILE A 288 2.27 -14.39 0.82
C ILE A 288 3.52 -15.18 0.39
N ALA A 289 3.51 -16.49 0.57
CA ALA A 289 4.60 -17.37 0.15
C ALA A 289 4.85 -17.28 -1.36
N ARG A 290 3.79 -17.19 -2.17
CA ARG A 290 3.91 -17.03 -3.62
C ARG A 290 4.41 -15.63 -3.99
N LEU A 291 3.93 -14.58 -3.33
CA LEU A 291 4.38 -13.20 -3.55
C LEU A 291 5.87 -12.99 -3.24
N ARG A 292 6.37 -13.61 -2.17
CA ARG A 292 7.81 -13.57 -1.83
C ARG A 292 8.70 -14.25 -2.88
N ASN A 293 8.15 -15.21 -3.61
CA ASN A 293 8.88 -16.05 -4.57
C ASN A 293 8.65 -15.69 -6.05
N SER A 294 7.72 -14.79 -6.36
CA SER A 294 7.39 -14.30 -7.72
C SER A 294 8.37 -13.24 -8.23
#